data_AF-A0A2D7IHF1-F1
#
_entry.id   AF-A0A2D7IHF1-F1
#
_cell.length_a   1.000
_cell.length_b   1.000
_cell.length_c   1.000
_cell.angle_alpha   90.00
_cell.angle_beta   90.00
_cell.angle_gamma   90.00
#
_symmetry.space_group_name_H-M   'P 1'
#
loop_
_entity.id
_entity.type
_entity.pdbx_description
1 polymer ?
#
loop_
_entity_poly.entity_id
_entity_poly.type
_entity_poly.pdbx_seq_one_letter_code
_entity_poly.pdbx_strand_id
1 'polypeptide(L)'
;MQERYLGDIHDFHKFLFLKFIKYTSSLNLGLNFYNVNPKILGKNEVSKNDGEKRKYLNNDRYRKLDQLMIKEFTELVSKKNRKFKSFIKYSHLKKYINFYHDEIRLNDRKIWFKNSIIKLKNCDIIFLDPDNGLIPKSVKKNQCNH
;
A
#
# COMPACT_ATOMS: atom_id res chain seq x y z
N MET A 1 -0.72 -6.47 -1.93
CA MET A 1 -0.95 -5.69 -0.71
C MET A 1 -2.25 -6.12 -0.05
N GLN A 2 -2.43 -5.86 1.24
CA GLN A 2 -3.67 -6.10 1.99
C GLN A 2 -3.88 -4.96 3.00
N GLU A 3 -5.12 -4.67 3.37
CA GLU A 3 -5.43 -3.58 4.32
C GLU A 3 -4.76 -3.76 5.69
N ARG A 4 -4.43 -4.99 6.11
CA ARG A 4 -3.79 -5.27 7.40
C ARG A 4 -2.43 -4.57 7.57
N TYR A 5 -1.69 -4.43 6.46
CA TYR A 5 -0.36 -3.82 6.43
C TYR A 5 -0.43 -2.29 6.47
N LEU A 6 -1.61 -1.72 6.22
CA LEU A 6 -1.79 -0.28 6.09
C LEU A 6 -1.25 0.46 7.31
N GLY A 7 -0.21 1.26 7.09
CA GLY A 7 0.43 2.06 8.11
C GLY A 7 1.49 1.34 8.94
N ASP A 8 1.97 0.18 8.52
CA ASP A 8 3.20 -0.39 9.06
C ASP A 8 4.44 0.42 8.64
N ILE A 9 5.62 0.00 9.12
CA ILE A 9 6.88 0.70 8.84
C ILE A 9 7.24 0.74 7.35
N HIS A 10 6.89 -0.29 6.57
CA HIS A 10 7.22 -0.34 5.15
C HIS A 10 6.35 0.64 4.37
N ASP A 11 5.07 0.74 4.74
CA ASP A 11 4.19 1.78 4.22
C ASP A 11 4.70 3.18 4.55
N PHE A 12 5.17 3.43 5.78
CA PHE A 12 5.75 4.72 6.13
C PHE A 12 6.92 5.10 5.21
N HIS A 13 7.89 4.20 5.03
CA HIS A 13 9.02 4.47 4.14
C HIS A 13 8.59 4.66 2.68
N LYS A 14 7.64 3.83 2.20
CA LYS A 14 7.08 3.92 0.85
C LYS A 14 6.45 5.27 0.60
N PHE A 15 5.57 5.73 1.48
CA PHE A 15 4.91 7.01 1.29
C PHE A 15 5.86 8.19 1.51
N LEU A 16 6.81 8.09 2.44
CA LEU A 16 7.85 9.10 2.60
C LEU A 16 8.68 9.25 1.32
N PHE A 17 9.06 8.14 0.69
CA PHE A 17 9.78 8.13 -0.58
C PHE A 17 8.97 8.73 -1.73
N LEU A 18 7.71 8.34 -1.88
CA LEU A 18 6.83 8.89 -2.92
C LEU A 18 6.57 10.39 -2.71
N LYS A 19 6.38 10.79 -1.45
CA LYS A 19 6.25 12.20 -1.08
C LYS A 19 7.52 12.97 -1.43
N PHE A 20 8.70 12.42 -1.15
CA PHE A 20 9.99 13.00 -1.53
C PHE A 20 10.11 13.19 -3.05
N ILE A 21 9.83 12.16 -3.86
CA ILE A 21 9.85 12.29 -5.34
C ILE A 21 8.93 13.41 -5.80
N LYS A 22 7.72 13.49 -5.26
CA LYS A 22 6.77 14.55 -5.63
C LYS A 22 7.26 15.94 -5.24
N TYR A 23 8.04 16.07 -4.16
CA TYR A 23 8.63 17.34 -3.78
C TYR A 23 9.81 17.74 -4.65
N THR A 24 10.60 16.78 -5.11
CA THR A 24 11.81 17.04 -5.91
C THR A 24 11.55 17.03 -7.42
N SER A 25 10.30 16.83 -7.86
CA SER A 25 9.93 16.77 -9.27
C SER A 25 8.52 17.32 -9.52
N SER A 26 8.22 17.67 -10.77
CA SER A 26 6.86 18.05 -11.18
C SER A 26 5.97 16.83 -11.49
N LEU A 27 6.51 15.61 -11.41
CA LEU A 27 5.85 14.37 -11.84
C LEU A 27 4.56 14.09 -11.05
N ASN A 28 3.54 13.63 -11.75
CA ASN A 28 2.32 13.10 -11.18
C ASN A 28 2.51 11.62 -10.87
N LEU A 29 2.46 11.27 -9.59
CA LEU A 29 2.72 9.92 -9.13
C LEU A 29 1.41 9.16 -8.94
N GLY A 30 1.40 7.91 -9.40
CA GLY A 30 0.37 6.93 -9.13
C GLY A 30 0.89 5.83 -8.23
N LEU A 31 0.07 5.35 -7.28
CA LEU A 31 0.33 4.13 -6.53
C LEU A 31 -0.85 3.17 -6.73
N ASN A 32 -0.54 2.03 -7.35
CA ASN A 32 -1.47 0.95 -7.59
C ASN A 32 -1.30 -0.12 -6.51
N PHE A 33 -2.19 -0.13 -5.52
CA PHE A 33 -2.23 -1.20 -4.53
C PHE A 33 -2.79 -2.46 -5.17
N TYR A 34 -1.98 -3.53 -5.16
CA TYR A 34 -2.47 -4.85 -5.54
C TYR A 34 -3.27 -5.43 -4.37
N ASN A 35 -4.39 -4.78 -4.06
CA ASN A 35 -5.21 -5.07 -2.90
C ASN A 35 -5.90 -6.42 -3.07
N VAL A 36 -5.51 -7.40 -2.26
CA VAL A 36 -6.06 -8.76 -2.29
C VAL A 36 -6.78 -9.01 -0.97
N ASN A 37 -7.99 -9.56 -1.04
CA ASN A 37 -8.71 -9.96 0.15
C ASN A 37 -8.12 -11.27 0.71
N PRO A 38 -7.66 -11.31 1.97
CA PRO A 38 -7.07 -12.52 2.50
C PRO A 38 -8.04 -13.71 2.54
N LYS A 39 -9.36 -13.46 2.57
CA LYS A 39 -10.36 -14.54 2.53
C LYS A 39 -10.29 -15.35 1.24
N ILE A 40 -9.88 -14.75 0.12
CA ILE A 40 -9.74 -15.47 -1.16
C ILE A 40 -8.43 -16.26 -1.26
N LEU A 41 -7.48 -16.04 -0.35
CA LEU A 41 -6.21 -16.76 -0.29
C LEU A 41 -6.27 -17.99 0.63
N GLY A 42 -7.31 -18.11 1.46
CA GLY A 42 -7.57 -19.25 2.33
C GLY A 42 -7.51 -18.91 3.82
N LYS A 43 -8.05 -19.81 4.65
CA LYS A 43 -8.20 -19.60 6.11
C LYS A 43 -6.86 -19.31 6.80
N ASN A 44 -5.78 -19.99 6.38
CA ASN A 44 -4.44 -19.82 6.95
C ASN A 44 -3.90 -18.38 6.76
N GLU A 45 -4.26 -17.73 5.66
CA GLU A 45 -3.83 -16.36 5.38
C GLU A 45 -4.54 -15.36 6.30
N VAL A 46 -5.81 -15.60 6.60
CA VAL A 46 -6.61 -14.75 7.51
C VAL A 46 -6.08 -14.83 8.94
N SER A 47 -5.53 -15.97 9.38
CA SER A 47 -4.99 -16.15 10.73
C SER A 47 -3.59 -15.57 10.94
N LYS A 48 -2.89 -15.14 9.88
CA LYS A 48 -1.56 -14.51 10.04
C LYS A 48 -1.68 -13.17 10.77
N ASN A 49 -0.70 -12.89 11.63
CA ASN A 49 -0.58 -11.61 12.36
C ASN A 49 0.58 -10.76 11.83
N ASP A 50 0.81 -10.82 10.53
CA ASP A 50 1.74 -9.98 9.79
C ASP A 50 1.21 -8.54 9.66
N GLY A 51 2.10 -7.62 9.27
CA GLY A 51 1.74 -6.21 9.11
C GLY A 51 1.51 -5.43 10.40
N GLU A 52 2.07 -5.88 11.53
CA GLU A 52 1.93 -5.23 12.84
C GLU A 52 3.14 -4.37 13.28
N LYS A 53 4.08 -4.10 12.37
CA LYS A 53 5.31 -3.33 12.64
C LYS A 53 5.03 -1.82 12.81
N ARG A 54 4.30 -1.42 13.85
CA ARG A 54 3.90 -0.02 14.17
C ARG A 54 4.58 0.61 15.38
N LYS A 55 5.53 -0.08 16.02
CA LYS A 55 6.28 0.44 17.18
C LYS A 55 7.02 1.76 16.87
N TYR A 56 7.35 2.00 15.60
CA TYR A 56 8.04 3.20 15.14
C TYR A 56 7.23 4.50 15.31
N LEU A 57 5.90 4.42 15.47
CA LEU A 57 5.04 5.60 15.69
C LEU A 57 5.40 6.36 16.98
N ASN A 58 5.98 5.66 17.95
CA ASN A 58 6.43 6.24 19.22
C ASN A 58 7.91 6.66 19.19
N ASN A 59 8.59 6.54 18.05
CA ASN A 59 10.00 6.86 17.93
C ASN A 59 10.19 8.24 17.27
N ASP A 60 10.84 9.15 18.00
CA ASP A 60 11.03 10.53 17.58
C ASP A 60 11.83 10.70 16.29
N ARG A 61 12.67 9.72 15.92
CA ARG A 61 13.37 9.75 14.62
C ARG A 61 12.39 9.78 13.46
N TYR A 62 11.30 9.01 13.53
CA TYR A 62 10.28 8.97 12.47
C TYR A 62 9.34 10.17 12.53
N ARG A 63 9.02 10.65 13.74
CA ARG A 63 8.25 11.88 13.95
C ARG A 63 8.93 13.09 13.29
N LYS A 64 10.26 13.18 13.36
CA LYS A 64 11.05 14.24 12.72
C LYS A 64 11.02 14.18 11.18
N LEU A 65 10.83 12.99 10.59
CA LEU A 65 10.74 12.84 9.14
C LEU A 65 9.39 13.33 8.61
N ASP A 66 8.29 12.96 9.27
CA ASP A 66 6.96 13.40 8.87
C ASP A 66 5.94 13.31 10.02
N GLN A 67 5.80 14.41 10.77
CA GLN A 67 4.90 14.46 11.91
C GLN A 67 3.42 14.25 11.53
N LEU A 68 3.01 14.73 10.35
CA LEU A 68 1.62 14.60 9.91
C LEU A 68 1.29 13.16 9.54
N MET A 69 2.21 12.48 8.85
CA MET A 69 2.07 11.06 8.54
C MET A 69 2.04 10.21 9.82
N ILE A 70 2.90 10.48 10.80
CA ILE A 70 2.87 9.77 12.09
C ILE A 70 1.52 9.96 12.82
N LYS A 71 0.97 11.18 12.80
CA LYS A 71 -0.35 11.46 13.38
C LYS A 71 -1.43 10.62 12.70
N GLU A 72 -1.52 10.64 11.37
CA GLU A 72 -2.50 9.86 10.61
C GLU A 72 -2.33 8.35 10.85
N PHE A 73 -1.10 7.86 10.98
CA PHE A 73 -0.84 6.44 11.14
C PHE A 73 -1.11 5.92 12.55
N THR A 74 -1.12 6.81 13.54
CA THR A 74 -1.54 6.48 14.90
C THR A 74 -3.00 6.04 14.93
N GLU A 75 -3.85 6.60 14.06
CA GLU A 75 -5.25 6.18 13.91
C GLU A 75 -5.37 4.75 13.38
N LEU A 76 -4.37 4.27 12.63
CA LEU A 76 -4.31 2.93 12.02
C LEU A 76 -3.83 1.83 12.99
N VAL A 77 -3.41 2.18 14.21
CA VAL A 77 -3.06 1.20 15.24
C VAL A 77 -4.23 0.24 15.46
N SER A 78 -5.45 0.77 15.53
CA SER A 78 -6.66 -0.04 15.61
C SER A 78 -6.96 -0.72 14.26
N LYS A 79 -7.00 -2.05 14.24
CA LYS A 79 -7.26 -2.84 13.01
C LYS A 79 -8.55 -2.44 12.29
N LYS A 80 -9.58 -2.02 13.02
CA LYS A 80 -10.87 -1.56 12.45
C LYS A 80 -10.74 -0.32 11.56
N ASN A 81 -9.72 0.51 11.80
CA ASN A 81 -9.49 1.74 11.06
C ASN A 81 -8.65 1.52 9.80
N ARG A 82 -8.06 0.33 9.63
CA ARG A 82 -7.20 -0.01 8.49
C ARG A 82 -8.07 -0.28 7.26
N LYS A 83 -8.46 0.82 6.60
CA LYS A 83 -9.31 0.80 5.40
C LYS A 83 -8.74 1.75 4.37
N PHE A 84 -8.35 1.24 3.20
CA PHE A 84 -7.74 2.07 2.15
C PHE A 84 -8.65 3.23 1.77
N LYS A 85 -9.94 2.96 1.56
CA LYS A 85 -10.93 3.97 1.17
C LYS A 85 -10.98 5.13 2.16
N SER A 86 -10.99 4.84 3.47
CA SER A 86 -11.02 5.89 4.51
C SER A 86 -9.70 6.63 4.58
N PHE A 87 -8.59 5.87 4.70
CA PHE A 87 -7.25 6.43 4.80
C PHE A 87 -6.92 7.37 3.63
N ILE A 88 -7.14 6.94 2.38
CA ILE A 88 -6.84 7.74 1.19
C ILE A 88 -7.73 9.00 1.13
N LYS A 89 -9.00 8.89 1.55
CA LYS A 89 -9.92 10.02 1.53
C LYS A 89 -9.48 11.14 2.48
N TYR A 90 -8.97 10.78 3.66
CA TYR A 90 -8.68 11.74 4.73
C TYR A 90 -7.19 12.08 4.88
N SER A 91 -6.29 11.21 4.42
CA SER A 91 -4.85 11.45 4.51
C SER A 91 -4.41 12.61 3.63
N HIS A 92 -3.43 13.37 4.11
CA HIS A 92 -2.74 14.40 3.35
C HIS A 92 -1.98 13.83 2.13
N LEU A 93 -1.66 12.53 2.13
CA LEU A 93 -0.92 11.86 1.04
C LEU A 93 -1.61 11.98 -0.32
N LYS A 94 -2.94 12.15 -0.36
CA LYS A 94 -3.70 12.35 -1.61
C LYS A 94 -3.30 13.61 -2.39
N LYS A 95 -2.60 14.55 -1.75
CA LYS A 95 -2.02 15.73 -2.41
C LYS A 95 -0.78 15.40 -3.24
N TYR A 96 -0.14 14.28 -2.95
CA TYR A 96 1.14 13.89 -3.53
C TYR A 96 1.04 12.67 -4.45
N ILE A 97 0.08 11.79 -4.15
CA ILE A 97 -0.04 10.47 -4.77
C ILE A 97 -1.48 10.24 -5.21
N ASN A 98 -1.66 9.79 -6.45
CA ASN A 98 -2.93 9.28 -6.95
C ASN A 98 -3.02 7.78 -6.65
N PHE A 99 -4.03 7.37 -5.90
CA PHE A 99 -4.15 5.98 -5.48
C PHE A 99 -5.16 5.21 -6.33
N TYR A 100 -4.83 3.94 -6.60
CA TYR A 100 -5.79 2.92 -6.97
C TYR A 100 -5.76 1.80 -5.92
N HIS A 101 -6.92 1.45 -5.36
CA HIS A 101 -7.01 0.58 -4.19
C HIS A 101 -8.15 -0.44 -4.27
N ASP A 102 -8.78 -0.57 -5.42
CA ASP A 102 -9.86 -1.53 -5.62
C ASP A 102 -9.31 -2.95 -5.43
N GLU A 103 -10.14 -3.80 -4.84
CA GLU A 103 -9.80 -5.20 -4.60
C GLU A 103 -9.67 -5.97 -5.93
N ILE A 104 -8.60 -6.75 -6.06
CA ILE A 104 -8.41 -7.69 -7.17
C ILE A 104 -9.36 -8.87 -6.97
N ARG A 105 -10.34 -9.00 -7.85
CA ARG A 105 -11.16 -10.22 -7.98
C ARG A 105 -10.46 -11.22 -8.89
N LEU A 106 -10.37 -12.49 -8.49
CA LEU A 106 -9.62 -13.53 -9.22
C LEU A 106 -10.08 -13.69 -10.67
N ASN A 107 -11.39 -13.64 -10.91
CA ASN A 107 -11.99 -13.83 -12.23
C ASN A 107 -11.89 -12.58 -13.11
N ASP A 108 -11.65 -11.40 -12.53
CA ASP A 108 -11.74 -10.11 -13.21
C ASP A 108 -10.42 -9.33 -13.22
N ARG A 109 -9.27 -10.02 -13.05
CA ARG A 109 -7.95 -9.35 -12.97
C ARG A 109 -7.68 -8.44 -14.18
N LYS A 110 -8.10 -8.85 -15.39
CA LYS A 110 -7.97 -8.02 -16.60
C LYS A 110 -8.76 -6.71 -16.50
N ILE A 111 -9.98 -6.79 -15.97
CA ILE A 111 -10.87 -5.63 -15.79
C ILE A 111 -10.30 -4.72 -14.70
N TRP A 112 -9.88 -5.28 -13.56
CA TRP A 112 -9.20 -4.55 -12.49
C TRP A 112 -7.98 -3.80 -13.03
N PHE A 113 -7.13 -4.46 -13.82
CA PHE A 113 -5.94 -3.84 -14.37
C PHE A 113 -6.31 -2.70 -15.32
N LYS A 114 -7.26 -2.92 -16.24
CA LYS A 114 -7.77 -1.87 -17.13
C LYS A 114 -8.30 -0.66 -16.36
N ASN A 115 -9.07 -0.90 -15.30
CA ASN A 115 -9.61 0.16 -14.45
C ASN A 115 -8.50 0.93 -13.72
N SER A 116 -7.46 0.22 -13.25
CA SER A 116 -6.29 0.85 -12.61
C SER A 116 -5.56 1.80 -13.57
N ILE A 117 -5.36 1.38 -14.83
CA ILE A 117 -4.72 2.20 -15.86
C ILE A 117 -5.59 3.40 -16.20
N ILE A 118 -6.90 3.22 -16.37
CA ILE A 118 -7.83 4.33 -16.64
C ILE A 118 -7.80 5.34 -15.50
N LYS A 119 -7.81 4.87 -14.24
CA LYS A 119 -7.78 5.74 -13.05
C LYS A 119 -6.48 6.54 -12.95
N LEU A 120 -5.36 5.92 -13.30
CA LEU A 120 -4.02 6.49 -13.14
C LEU A 120 -3.44 7.06 -14.45
N LYS A 121 -4.24 7.16 -15.52
CA LYS A 121 -3.78 7.52 -16.87
C LYS A 121 -3.05 8.87 -16.98
N ASN A 122 -3.29 9.79 -16.04
CA ASN A 122 -2.67 11.12 -16.01
C ASN A 122 -1.42 11.16 -15.10
N CYS A 123 -0.97 10.01 -14.58
CA CYS A 123 0.26 9.91 -13.81
C CYS A 123 1.44 9.66 -14.77
N ASP A 124 2.55 10.33 -14.53
CA ASP A 124 3.79 10.14 -15.30
C ASP A 124 4.50 8.85 -14.88
N ILE A 125 4.42 8.51 -13.59
CA ILE A 125 5.00 7.27 -13.03
C ILE A 125 3.94 6.57 -12.17
N ILE A 126 3.74 5.27 -12.42
CA ILE A 126 2.86 4.41 -11.62
C ILE A 126 3.71 3.36 -10.89
N PHE A 127 3.71 3.44 -9.57
CA PHE A 127 4.30 2.43 -8.70
C PHE A 127 3.31 1.29 -8.47
N LEU A 128 3.82 0.06 -8.48
CA LEU A 128 3.05 -1.14 -8.18
C LEU A 128 3.40 -1.60 -6.76
N ASP A 129 2.39 -1.90 -5.96
CA ASP A 129 2.57 -2.38 -4.58
C ASP A 129 2.01 -3.79 -4.38
N PRO A 130 2.73 -4.83 -4.84
CA PRO A 130 2.42 -6.22 -4.56
C PRO A 130 2.82 -6.61 -3.12
N ASP A 131 2.07 -7.52 -2.49
CA ASP A 131 2.39 -8.06 -1.15
C ASP A 131 3.43 -9.19 -1.27
N ASN A 132 3.13 -10.14 -2.16
CA ASN A 132 4.09 -11.12 -2.63
C ASN A 132 4.51 -10.72 -4.04
N GLY A 133 5.80 -10.83 -4.36
CA GLY A 133 6.31 -10.58 -5.71
C GLY A 133 5.47 -11.28 -6.78
N LEU A 134 5.47 -10.75 -8.01
CA LEU A 134 4.80 -11.38 -9.14
C LEU A 134 5.57 -12.65 -9.52
N ILE A 135 5.39 -13.74 -8.77
CA ILE A 135 6.06 -15.02 -9.06
C ILE A 135 5.36 -15.64 -10.26
N PRO A 136 6.01 -15.71 -11.44
CA PRO A 136 5.43 -16.39 -12.59
C PRO A 136 5.38 -17.89 -12.33
N LYS A 137 4.44 -18.60 -12.99
CA LYS A 137 4.29 -20.06 -12.85
C LYS A 137 5.57 -20.84 -13.19
N SER A 138 6.50 -20.24 -13.93
CA SER A 138 7.80 -20.80 -14.29
C SER A 138 8.79 -20.87 -13.12
N VAL A 139 8.55 -20.15 -12.02
CA VAL A 139 9.45 -20.15 -10.85
C VAL A 139 8.95 -21.14 -9.81
N LYS A 140 9.78 -22.15 -9.50
CA LYS A 140 9.50 -23.15 -8.45
C LYS A 140 9.45 -22.45 -7.08
N LYS A 141 8.47 -22.81 -6.24
CA LYS A 141 8.20 -22.20 -4.92
C LYS A 141 9.40 -22.13 -3.95
N ASN A 142 10.47 -22.88 -4.19
CA ASN A 142 11.63 -22.97 -3.29
C ASN A 142 12.79 -22.02 -3.65
N GLN A 143 12.63 -21.13 -4.63
CA GLN A 143 13.75 -20.29 -5.12
C GLN A 143 13.74 -18.84 -4.62
N CYS A 144 12.74 -18.43 -3.85
CA CYS A 144 12.70 -17.10 -3.23
C CYS A 144 12.36 -17.23 -1.74
N ASN A 145 13.32 -17.74 -0.96
CA ASN A 145 13.35 -17.49 0.48
C ASN A 145 14.13 -16.19 0.69
N HIS A 146 13.43 -15.11 1.02
CA HIS A 146 14.00 -13.91 1.63
C HIS A 146 13.75 -13.93 3.13
#